data_AF-A8IGP1-F1
#
_entry.id   AF-A8IGP1-F1
#
_cell.length_a   1.000
_cell.length_b   1.000
_cell.length_c   1.000
_cell.angle_alpha   90.00
_cell.angle_beta   90.00
_cell.angle_gamma   90.00
#
_symmetry.space_group_name_H-M   'P 1'
#
loop_
_entity.id
_entity.type
_entity.pdbx_description
1 polymer ?
#
loop_
_entity_poly.entity_id
_entity_poly.type
_entity_poly.pdbx_seq_one_letter_code
_entity_poly.pdbx_strand_id
1 'polypeptide(L)'
;MLARVDSASQPLTALHGCAVWLDPRGALVWPDERLLVVADLHLEKGSAFARRGQMLPPYDTVETLARLEALVHAHQPRTIVSLGDSFHDRWGAERLDDEARHRLAALQAGRSFIWVAGNHDPEPQAGLEGEWVRELSLGSLVFRHEPSEHHTPGEVAGHLHPVARLSVRGRSIRRRCFATDGRRVVLPALGAYAGGLNVRHGALAGLFAGPFEAHMLGEGRTYRIASTACLMD
;
A
#
# COMPACT_ATOMS: atom_id res chain seq x y z
N MET A 1 27.92 -2.16 24.97
CA MET A 1 28.32 -3.21 24.01
C MET A 1 27.13 -3.48 23.11
N LEU A 2 27.17 -2.90 21.91
CA LEU A 2 26.11 -3.00 20.89
C LEU A 2 26.05 -4.43 20.36
N ALA A 3 24.85 -5.02 20.30
CA ALA A 3 24.63 -6.27 19.58
C ALA A 3 23.27 -6.27 18.88
N ARG A 4 23.35 -6.00 17.58
CA ARG A 4 22.60 -6.60 16.46
C ARG A 4 21.06 -6.56 16.51
N VAL A 5 20.51 -5.59 15.79
CA VAL A 5 19.24 -5.77 15.08
C VAL A 5 19.55 -6.69 13.90
N ASP A 6 19.05 -7.93 13.93
CA ASP A 6 18.97 -8.79 12.75
C ASP A 6 18.00 -8.13 11.76
N SER A 7 18.52 -7.28 10.88
CA SER A 7 17.76 -6.83 9.72
C SER A 7 17.72 -8.00 8.74
N ALA A 8 16.61 -8.73 8.70
CA ALA A 8 16.28 -9.51 7.52
C ALA A 8 16.43 -8.57 6.32
N SER A 9 17.40 -8.83 5.45
CA SER A 9 17.71 -7.99 4.31
C SER A 9 16.47 -7.91 3.41
N GLN A 10 15.78 -6.77 3.47
CA GLN A 10 14.63 -6.52 2.62
C GLN A 10 15.15 -6.45 1.17
N PRO A 11 14.46 -7.06 0.19
CA PRO A 11 14.97 -7.07 -1.17
C PRO A 11 14.95 -5.65 -1.71
N LEU A 12 16.15 -5.07 -1.83
CA LEU A 12 16.38 -3.84 -2.55
C LEU A 12 16.01 -4.06 -4.01
N THR A 13 15.09 -3.25 -4.51
CA THR A 13 14.66 -3.23 -5.91
C THR A 13 15.01 -1.86 -6.48
N ALA A 14 15.52 -1.82 -7.70
CA ALA A 14 15.68 -0.58 -8.43
C ALA A 14 14.33 -0.22 -9.07
N LEU A 15 13.74 0.90 -8.65
CA LEU A 15 12.53 1.45 -9.26
C LEU A 15 12.88 2.77 -9.94
N HIS A 16 12.90 2.75 -11.27
CA HIS A 16 13.26 3.91 -12.09
C HIS A 16 14.52 4.66 -11.61
N GLY A 17 15.57 3.89 -11.29
CA GLY A 17 16.85 4.40 -10.79
C GLY A 17 16.91 4.63 -9.27
N CYS A 18 15.80 4.54 -8.55
CA CYS A 18 15.75 4.68 -7.10
C CYS A 18 15.91 3.34 -6.39
N ALA A 19 16.72 3.33 -5.34
CA ALA A 19 16.89 2.19 -4.45
C ALA A 19 15.73 2.14 -3.44
N VAL A 20 14.78 1.21 -3.62
CA VAL A 20 13.61 1.06 -2.74
C VAL A 20 13.53 -0.33 -2.12
N TRP A 21 12.90 -0.43 -0.95
CA TRP A 21 12.54 -1.71 -0.32
C TRP A 21 11.05 -1.97 -0.49
N LEU A 22 10.72 -3.22 -0.81
CA LEU A 22 9.35 -3.71 -0.81
C LEU A 22 9.14 -4.50 0.49
N ASP A 23 8.55 -3.85 1.49
CA ASP A 23 8.37 -4.43 2.81
C ASP A 23 7.30 -5.54 2.76
N PRO A 24 7.53 -6.71 3.38
CA PRO A 24 6.56 -7.81 3.42
C PRO A 24 5.21 -7.46 4.03
N ARG A 25 5.10 -6.35 4.77
CA ARG A 25 3.84 -5.83 5.31
C ARG A 25 3.04 -5.00 4.29
N GLY A 26 3.54 -4.81 3.08
CA GLY A 26 2.82 -4.16 1.98
C GLY A 26 3.15 -2.68 1.77
N ALA A 27 4.28 -2.20 2.28
CA ALA A 27 4.73 -0.82 2.08
C ALA A 27 5.96 -0.74 1.17
N LEU A 28 6.05 0.33 0.38
CA LEU A 28 7.29 0.72 -0.28
C LEU A 28 8.06 1.66 0.65
N VAL A 29 9.35 1.41 0.83
CA VAL A 29 10.25 2.27 1.62
C VAL A 29 11.31 2.81 0.68
N TRP A 30 11.54 4.12 0.72
CA TRP A 30 12.65 4.75 0.04
C TRP A 30 13.61 5.32 1.10
N PRO A 31 14.68 4.56 1.45
CA PRO A 31 15.54 4.90 2.59
C PRO A 31 16.25 6.24 2.45
N ASP A 32 16.75 6.55 1.24
CA ASP A 32 17.49 7.80 0.97
C ASP A 32 16.63 9.04 1.27
N GLU A 33 15.33 8.97 0.97
CA GLU A 33 14.35 10.03 1.23
C GLU A 33 13.68 9.89 2.61
N ARG A 34 13.98 8.83 3.37
CA ARG A 34 13.28 8.45 4.61
C ARG A 34 11.76 8.45 4.42
N LEU A 35 11.30 7.91 3.29
CA LEU A 35 9.91 7.91 2.86
C LEU A 35 9.29 6.51 3.05
N LEU A 36 8.08 6.48 3.61
CA LEU A 36 7.23 5.28 3.68
C LEU A 36 5.97 5.52 2.84
N VAL A 37 5.65 4.59 1.95
CA VAL A 37 4.50 4.67 1.05
C VAL A 37 3.61 3.44 1.26
N VAL A 38 2.33 3.71 1.49
CA VAL A 38 1.27 2.69 1.64
C VAL A 38 0.11 3.05 0.72
N ALA A 39 -0.72 2.08 0.38
CA ALA A 39 -1.87 2.28 -0.50
C ALA A 39 -3.14 1.69 0.13
N ASP A 40 -4.28 2.32 -0.14
CA ASP A 40 -5.61 1.75 0.07
C ASP A 40 -5.83 1.21 1.50
N LEU A 41 -5.75 2.12 2.47
CA LEU A 41 -5.98 1.80 3.88
C LEU A 41 -7.42 1.32 4.11
N HIS A 42 -8.39 1.94 3.41
CA HIS A 42 -9.82 1.70 3.58
C HIS A 42 -10.27 1.67 5.04
N LEU A 43 -9.83 2.64 5.84
CA LEU A 43 -10.31 2.79 7.21
C LEU A 43 -11.84 2.94 7.20
N GLU A 44 -12.49 2.45 8.26
CA GLU A 44 -13.94 2.51 8.42
C GLU A 44 -14.75 1.76 7.34
N LYS A 45 -14.19 0.69 6.78
CA LYS A 45 -14.90 -0.22 5.88
C LYS A 45 -15.95 -1.02 6.64
N GLY A 46 -15.62 -1.58 7.79
CA GLY A 46 -16.57 -2.32 8.63
C GLY A 46 -17.79 -1.48 8.98
N SER A 47 -17.57 -0.24 9.44
CA SER A 47 -18.66 0.69 9.79
C SER A 47 -19.48 1.14 8.57
N ALA A 48 -18.85 1.33 7.41
CA ALA A 48 -19.57 1.62 6.16
C ALA A 48 -20.54 0.50 5.74
N PHE A 49 -20.12 -0.76 5.89
CA PHE A 49 -20.98 -1.92 5.61
C PHE A 49 -22.09 -2.06 6.65
N ALA A 50 -21.80 -1.81 7.93
CA ALA A 50 -22.80 -1.85 8.99
C ALA A 50 -23.95 -0.85 8.74
N ARG A 51 -23.63 0.37 8.25
CA ARG A 51 -24.66 1.36 7.84
C ARG A 51 -25.57 0.87 6.70
N ARG A 52 -25.11 -0.10 5.91
CA ARG A 52 -25.87 -0.75 4.82
C ARG A 52 -26.50 -2.09 5.25
N GLY A 53 -26.49 -2.40 6.55
CA GLY A 53 -27.10 -3.61 7.10
C GLY A 53 -26.23 -4.87 7.00
N GLN A 54 -24.97 -4.76 6.57
CA GLN A 54 -24.04 -5.88 6.53
C GLN A 54 -23.00 -5.75 7.66
N MET A 55 -23.07 -6.67 8.62
CA MET A 55 -22.14 -6.67 9.75
C MET A 55 -20.84 -7.39 9.36
N LEU A 56 -19.74 -6.65 9.36
CA LEU A 56 -18.38 -7.19 9.35
C LEU A 56 -17.80 -7.09 10.76
N PRO A 57 -16.79 -7.89 11.12
CA PRO A 57 -16.10 -7.70 12.40
C PRO A 57 -15.52 -6.26 12.47
N PRO A 58 -15.63 -5.55 13.60
CA PRO A 58 -15.30 -4.13 13.69
C PRO A 58 -13.81 -3.88 13.95
N TYR A 59 -12.93 -4.69 13.35
CA TYR A 59 -11.49 -4.69 13.67
C TYR A 59 -10.62 -4.12 12.54
N ASP A 60 -11.21 -3.72 11.42
CA ASP A 60 -10.48 -3.33 10.20
C ASP A 60 -9.63 -2.08 10.39
N THR A 61 -10.18 -1.02 10.97
CA THR A 61 -9.43 0.22 11.27
C THR A 61 -8.28 -0.07 12.24
N VAL A 62 -8.56 -0.79 13.33
CA VAL A 62 -7.57 -1.10 14.38
C VAL A 62 -6.41 -1.93 13.83
N GLU A 63 -6.71 -2.97 13.04
CA GLU A 63 -5.71 -3.84 12.42
C GLU A 63 -4.88 -3.10 11.37
N THR A 64 -5.51 -2.24 10.56
CA THR A 64 -4.81 -1.44 9.55
C THR A 64 -3.87 -0.43 10.18
N LEU A 65 -4.32 0.30 11.21
CA LEU A 65 -3.48 1.22 11.96
C LEU A 65 -2.31 0.50 12.65
N ALA A 66 -2.53 -0.71 13.20
CA ALA A 66 -1.48 -1.47 13.85
C ALA A 66 -0.36 -1.87 12.88
N ARG A 67 -0.73 -2.23 11.63
CA ARG A 67 0.25 -2.51 10.57
C ARG A 67 1.04 -1.26 10.19
N LEU A 68 0.37 -0.12 10.04
CA LEU A 68 1.02 1.16 9.71
C LEU A 68 1.96 1.61 10.84
N GLU A 69 1.56 1.49 12.10
CA GLU A 69 2.39 1.75 13.27
C GLU A 69 3.64 0.86 13.30
N ALA A 70 3.49 -0.44 13.02
CA ALA A 70 4.64 -1.35 12.96
C ALA A 70 5.63 -0.98 11.84
N LEU A 71 5.13 -0.50 10.69
CA LEU A 71 5.94 0.00 9.59
C LEU A 71 6.68 1.28 9.96
N VAL A 72 5.98 2.26 10.53
CA VAL A 72 6.56 3.53 10.98
C VAL A 72 7.60 3.30 12.09
N HIS A 73 7.31 2.40 13.03
CA HIS A 73 8.25 2.03 14.08
C HIS A 73 9.53 1.40 13.51
N ALA A 74 9.40 0.49 12.54
CA ALA A 74 10.54 -0.20 11.94
C ALA A 74 11.43 0.72 11.10
N HIS A 75 10.84 1.65 10.34
CA HIS A 75 11.55 2.43 9.32
C HIS A 75 11.83 3.88 9.71
N GLN A 76 11.18 4.39 10.77
CA GLN A 76 11.33 5.77 11.26
C GLN A 76 11.32 6.84 10.14
N PRO A 77 10.30 6.82 9.25
CA PRO A 77 10.22 7.73 8.12
C PRO A 77 10.08 9.19 8.59
N ARG A 78 10.57 10.13 7.77
CA ARG A 78 10.26 11.56 7.88
C ARG A 78 8.95 11.90 7.18
N THR A 79 8.65 11.18 6.11
CA THR A 79 7.46 11.39 5.29
C THR A 79 6.69 10.08 5.12
N ILE A 80 5.37 10.14 5.30
CA ILE A 80 4.46 9.04 5.04
C ILE A 80 3.52 9.48 3.91
N VAL A 81 3.38 8.66 2.88
CA VAL A 81 2.45 8.89 1.77
C VAL A 81 1.41 7.77 1.76
N SER A 82 0.12 8.14 1.80
CA SER A 82 -1.01 7.24 1.60
C SER A 82 -1.58 7.43 0.18
N LEU A 83 -1.49 6.40 -0.66
CA LEU A 83 -1.89 6.43 -2.07
C LEU A 83 -3.39 6.22 -2.27
N GLY A 84 -4.20 7.21 -1.87
CA GLY A 84 -5.65 7.21 -2.04
C GLY A 84 -6.38 6.10 -1.31
N ASP A 85 -7.71 6.23 -1.29
CA ASP A 85 -8.63 5.32 -0.63
C ASP A 85 -8.20 5.03 0.81
N SER A 86 -7.77 6.10 1.50
CA SER A 86 -7.41 6.06 2.91
C SER A 86 -8.64 5.70 3.76
N PHE A 87 -9.80 6.13 3.31
CA PHE A 87 -11.09 5.76 3.88
C PHE A 87 -11.93 4.94 2.90
N HIS A 88 -12.82 4.09 3.43
CA HIS A 88 -13.75 3.31 2.60
C HIS A 88 -14.85 4.17 1.97
N ASP A 89 -15.12 5.36 2.49
CA ASP A 89 -16.01 6.35 1.87
C ASP A 89 -15.70 7.76 2.37
N ARG A 90 -16.32 8.76 1.74
CA ARG A 90 -16.15 10.19 2.06
C ARG A 90 -16.54 10.60 3.49
N TRP A 91 -17.21 9.73 4.24
CA TRP A 91 -17.61 9.97 5.63
C TRP A 91 -16.79 9.11 6.60
N GLY A 92 -15.72 8.46 6.13
CA GLY A 92 -14.90 7.58 6.95
C GLY A 92 -14.28 8.31 8.14
N ALA A 93 -13.65 9.48 7.92
CA ALA A 93 -13.08 10.25 9.02
C ALA A 93 -14.10 10.64 10.09
N GLU A 94 -15.34 10.94 9.74
CA GLU A 94 -16.39 11.28 10.71
C GLU A 94 -16.70 10.11 11.67
N ARG A 95 -16.51 8.88 11.19
CA ARG A 95 -16.82 7.66 11.95
C ARG A 95 -15.65 7.14 12.79
N LEU A 96 -14.45 7.66 12.60
CA LEU A 96 -13.32 7.31 13.46
C LEU A 96 -13.66 7.62 14.92
N ASP A 97 -13.50 6.61 15.77
CA ASP A 97 -13.54 6.78 17.22
C ASP A 97 -12.31 7.55 17.74
N ASP A 98 -12.37 7.95 19.00
CA ASP A 98 -11.32 8.76 19.62
C ASP A 98 -9.98 8.01 19.69
N GLU A 99 -9.99 6.69 19.82
CA GLU A 99 -8.77 5.89 19.86
C GLU A 99 -8.08 5.87 18.50
N ALA A 100 -8.81 5.60 17.41
CA ALA A 100 -8.30 5.61 16.05
C ALA A 100 -7.80 7.00 15.65
N ARG A 101 -8.49 8.08 16.06
CA ARG A 101 -8.03 9.46 15.86
C ARG A 101 -6.71 9.73 16.57
N HIS A 102 -6.57 9.34 17.83
CA HIS A 102 -5.33 9.51 18.58
C HIS A 102 -4.17 8.74 17.95
N ARG A 103 -4.41 7.50 17.52
CA ARG A 103 -3.40 6.67 16.84
C ARG A 103 -2.95 7.28 15.51
N LEU A 104 -3.89 7.80 14.72
CA LEU A 104 -3.58 8.48 13.47
C LEU A 104 -2.80 9.78 13.71
N ALA A 105 -3.19 10.59 14.70
CA ALA A 105 -2.44 11.78 15.10
C ALA A 105 -1.02 11.44 15.57
N ALA A 106 -0.83 10.33 16.30
CA ALA A 106 0.49 9.87 16.73
C ALA A 106 1.39 9.43 15.55
N LEU A 107 0.79 8.83 14.51
CA LEU A 107 1.50 8.52 13.25
C LEU A 107 1.96 9.80 12.54
N GLN A 108 1.15 10.86 12.57
CA GLN A 108 1.45 12.15 11.95
C GLN A 108 2.45 13.00 12.76
N ALA A 109 2.44 12.87 14.09
CA ALA A 109 3.25 13.71 14.98
C ALA A 109 4.75 13.66 14.61
N GLY A 110 5.32 14.84 14.31
CA GLY A 110 6.72 15.00 13.95
C GLY A 110 7.10 14.49 12.56
N ARG A 111 6.13 14.21 11.68
CA ARG A 111 6.33 13.69 10.33
C ARG A 111 5.53 14.51 9.32
N SER A 112 6.00 14.56 8.09
CA SER A 112 5.12 14.95 6.97
C SER A 112 4.20 13.76 6.67
N PHE A 113 2.90 14.01 6.63
CA PHE A 113 1.91 13.02 6.25
C PHE A 113 1.17 13.54 5.03
N ILE A 114 1.23 12.80 3.94
CA ILE A 114 0.66 13.20 2.64
C ILE A 114 -0.43 12.21 2.27
N TRP A 115 -1.62 12.74 2.09
CA TRP A 115 -2.80 12.04 1.60
C TRP A 115 -2.92 12.31 0.10
N VAL A 116 -2.61 11.31 -0.72
CA VAL A 116 -2.97 11.36 -2.13
C VAL A 116 -4.45 11.06 -2.23
N ALA A 117 -5.22 11.87 -2.95
CA ALA A 117 -6.66 11.69 -3.11
C ALA A 117 -7.00 10.39 -3.86
N GLY A 118 -7.94 9.61 -3.32
CA GLY A 118 -8.48 8.42 -3.97
C GLY A 118 -9.86 8.63 -4.56
N ASN A 119 -10.43 7.55 -5.09
CA ASN A 119 -11.80 7.57 -5.60
C ASN A 119 -12.84 7.59 -4.48
N HIS A 120 -12.52 6.99 -3.33
CA HIS A 120 -13.38 6.94 -2.15
C HIS A 120 -13.30 8.19 -1.27
N ASP A 121 -12.17 8.90 -1.33
CA ASP A 121 -11.85 10.11 -0.58
C ASP A 121 -11.19 11.18 -1.47
N PRO A 122 -11.93 11.73 -2.46
CA PRO A 122 -11.40 12.66 -3.45
C PRO A 122 -11.07 14.05 -2.88
N GLU A 123 -11.59 14.37 -1.70
CA GLU A 123 -11.48 15.68 -1.06
C GLU A 123 -10.90 15.51 0.35
N PRO A 124 -10.21 16.55 0.88
CA PRO A 124 -9.69 16.54 2.24
C PRO A 124 -10.77 16.23 3.27
N GLN A 125 -10.48 15.31 4.19
CA GLN A 125 -11.40 14.95 5.26
C GLN A 125 -11.14 15.80 6.52
N ALA A 126 -12.21 16.35 7.07
CA ALA A 126 -12.13 17.26 8.22
C ALA A 126 -11.56 16.55 9.47
N GLY A 127 -10.77 17.28 10.25
CA GLY A 127 -10.20 16.79 11.51
C GLY A 127 -9.02 15.83 11.35
N LEU A 128 -8.43 15.77 10.16
CA LEU A 128 -7.17 15.06 9.90
C LEU A 128 -6.06 16.06 9.57
N GLU A 129 -4.92 15.90 10.24
CA GLU A 129 -3.70 16.63 9.87
C GLU A 129 -3.08 16.00 8.61
N GLY A 130 -2.15 16.73 8.01
CA GLY A 130 -1.41 16.30 6.82
C GLY A 130 -1.81 17.07 5.57
N GLU A 131 -0.98 16.94 4.55
CA GLU A 131 -1.16 17.58 3.26
C GLU A 131 -2.00 16.70 2.34
N TRP A 132 -3.00 17.27 1.67
CA TRP A 132 -3.83 16.56 0.70
C TRP A 132 -3.45 17.00 -0.71
N VAL A 133 -3.11 16.03 -1.56
CA VAL A 133 -2.66 16.28 -2.93
C VAL A 133 -3.36 15.30 -3.89
N ARG A 134 -3.43 15.63 -5.17
CA ARG A 134 -3.91 14.67 -6.19
C ARG A 134 -2.80 13.72 -6.66
N GLU A 135 -1.57 14.20 -6.60
CA GLU A 135 -0.36 13.50 -7.00
C GLU A 135 0.82 14.15 -6.27
N LEU A 136 1.86 13.37 -5.98
CA LEU A 136 3.11 13.87 -5.43
C LEU A 136 4.26 13.46 -6.37
N SER A 137 5.11 14.41 -6.74
CA SER A 137 6.38 14.13 -7.42
C SER A 137 7.54 14.30 -6.44
N LEU A 138 8.42 13.31 -6.35
CA LEU A 138 9.64 13.39 -5.54
C LEU A 138 10.78 12.65 -6.24
N GLY A 139 11.86 13.37 -6.53
CA GLY A 139 12.97 12.84 -7.31
C GLY A 139 12.50 12.37 -8.70
N SER A 140 12.84 11.14 -9.07
CA SER A 140 12.36 10.52 -10.32
C SER A 140 11.06 9.74 -10.16
N LEU A 141 10.44 9.72 -8.97
CA LEU A 141 9.21 8.98 -8.72
C LEU A 141 7.99 9.90 -8.65
N VAL A 142 6.86 9.34 -9.06
CA VAL A 142 5.55 9.99 -9.05
C VAL A 142 4.55 9.08 -8.33
N PHE A 143 3.90 9.61 -7.31
CA PHE A 143 2.99 8.92 -6.41
C PHE A 143 1.56 9.33 -6.71
N ARG A 144 0.71 8.36 -7.05
CA ARG A 144 -0.70 8.57 -7.39
C ARG A 144 -1.57 7.44 -6.83
N HIS A 145 -2.87 7.66 -6.77
CA HIS A 145 -3.79 6.59 -6.37
C HIS A 145 -3.99 5.57 -7.51
N GLU A 146 -4.50 6.03 -8.65
CA GLU A 146 -4.82 5.17 -9.79
C GLU A 146 -3.66 5.13 -10.81
N PRO A 147 -3.22 3.94 -11.28
CA PRO A 147 -2.18 3.84 -12.30
C PRO A 147 -2.59 4.55 -13.59
N SER A 148 -1.65 5.25 -14.22
CA SER A 148 -1.95 5.89 -15.52
C SER A 148 -2.16 4.82 -16.60
N GLU A 149 -3.15 5.04 -17.47
CA GLU A 149 -3.46 4.17 -18.62
C GLU A 149 -2.22 3.94 -19.51
N HIS A 150 -1.42 4.99 -19.69
CA HIS A 150 -0.15 4.92 -20.40
C HIS A 150 0.99 4.56 -19.47
N HIS A 151 1.94 3.78 -19.98
CA HIS A 151 3.16 3.46 -19.26
C HIS A 151 3.95 4.73 -18.93
N THR A 152 3.97 5.05 -17.64
CA THR A 152 4.62 6.24 -17.07
C THR A 152 5.77 5.76 -16.17
N PRO A 153 7.03 5.91 -16.62
CA PRO A 153 8.19 5.56 -15.80
C PRO A 153 8.22 6.36 -14.49
N GLY A 154 8.71 5.75 -13.41
CA GLY A 154 8.76 6.35 -12.09
C GLY A 154 7.44 6.28 -11.31
N GLU A 155 6.38 5.72 -11.89
CA GLU A 155 5.08 5.70 -11.23
C GLU A 155 4.99 4.68 -10.09
N VAL A 156 4.45 5.14 -8.97
CA VAL A 156 4.07 4.37 -7.78
C VAL A 156 2.58 4.58 -7.57
N ALA A 157 1.80 3.51 -7.72
CA ALA A 157 0.34 3.57 -7.67
C ALA A 157 -0.29 2.52 -6.74
N GLY A 158 -1.53 2.76 -6.32
CA GLY A 158 -2.36 1.85 -5.52
C GLY A 158 -3.56 1.33 -6.34
N HIS A 159 -4.76 1.43 -5.77
CA HIS A 159 -6.08 1.23 -6.38
C HIS A 159 -6.44 -0.21 -6.77
N LEU A 160 -5.56 -0.91 -7.49
CA LEU A 160 -5.86 -2.24 -8.05
C LEU A 160 -5.63 -3.39 -7.06
N HIS A 161 -4.86 -3.12 -5.99
CA HIS A 161 -4.48 -4.04 -4.91
C HIS A 161 -4.01 -5.40 -5.45
N PRO A 162 -2.90 -5.46 -6.20
CA PRO A 162 -2.48 -6.68 -6.87
C PRO A 162 -2.32 -7.85 -5.91
N VAL A 163 -2.78 -9.00 -6.38
CA VAL A 163 -2.61 -10.30 -5.73
C VAL A 163 -2.05 -11.29 -6.75
N ALA A 164 -1.19 -12.19 -6.32
CA ALA A 164 -0.70 -13.27 -7.15
C ALA A 164 -1.20 -14.61 -6.62
N ARG A 165 -1.44 -15.52 -7.55
CA ARG A 165 -1.85 -16.89 -7.28
C ARG A 165 -0.83 -17.86 -7.86
N LEU A 166 -0.45 -18.88 -7.09
CA LEU A 166 0.51 -19.90 -7.50
C LEU A 166 0.05 -21.29 -7.07
N SER A 167 0.50 -22.31 -7.81
CA SER A 167 0.46 -23.70 -7.35
C SER A 167 1.80 -24.06 -6.71
N VAL A 168 1.79 -24.42 -5.43
CA VAL A 168 2.96 -24.88 -4.69
C VAL A 168 2.64 -26.25 -4.10
N ARG A 169 3.37 -27.28 -4.54
CA ARG A 169 3.17 -28.68 -4.09
C ARG A 169 1.70 -29.14 -4.23
N GLY A 170 1.06 -28.77 -5.34
CA GLY A 170 -0.34 -29.12 -5.63
C GLY A 170 -1.38 -28.30 -4.86
N ARG A 171 -0.98 -27.30 -4.06
CA ARG A 171 -1.89 -26.40 -3.35
C ARG A 171 -1.86 -25.01 -3.96
N SER A 172 -3.04 -24.41 -4.13
CA SER A 172 -3.17 -23.04 -4.59
C SER A 172 -2.94 -22.06 -3.45
N ILE A 173 -1.99 -21.13 -3.62
CA ILE A 173 -1.71 -20.04 -2.68
C ILE A 173 -2.03 -18.73 -3.37
N ARG A 174 -2.84 -17.89 -2.72
CA ARG A 174 -3.15 -16.54 -3.15
C ARG A 174 -2.69 -15.55 -2.08
N ARG A 175 -1.90 -14.55 -2.45
CA ARG A 175 -1.41 -13.50 -1.54
C ARG A 175 -1.38 -12.16 -2.25
N ARG A 176 -1.49 -11.09 -1.46
CA ARG A 176 -1.17 -9.73 -1.92
C ARG A 176 0.28 -9.69 -2.41
N CYS A 177 0.55 -8.82 -3.37
CA CYS A 177 1.88 -8.62 -3.91
C CYS A 177 2.08 -7.18 -4.33
N PHE A 178 3.33 -6.76 -4.49
CA PHE A 178 3.64 -5.64 -5.38
C PHE A 178 3.73 -6.18 -6.80
N ALA A 179 3.31 -5.40 -7.79
CA ALA A 179 3.52 -5.72 -9.21
C ALA A 179 4.42 -4.65 -9.83
N THR A 180 5.57 -5.04 -10.37
CA THR A 180 6.58 -4.10 -10.87
C THR A 180 7.37 -4.66 -12.05
N ASP A 181 7.71 -3.80 -13.02
CA ASP A 181 8.67 -4.07 -14.10
C ASP A 181 10.01 -3.33 -13.87
N GLY A 182 10.22 -2.80 -12.66
CA GLY A 182 11.36 -1.95 -12.30
C GLY A 182 11.28 -0.51 -12.82
N ARG A 183 10.27 -0.17 -13.65
CA ARG A 183 10.00 1.21 -14.11
C ARG A 183 8.77 1.80 -13.42
N ARG A 184 7.79 0.97 -13.09
CA ARG A 184 6.58 1.30 -12.34
C ARG A 184 6.36 0.26 -11.25
N VAL A 185 5.64 0.61 -10.20
CA VAL A 185 5.12 -0.35 -9.22
C VAL A 185 3.67 -0.04 -8.85
N VAL A 186 2.87 -1.10 -8.75
CA VAL A 186 1.53 -1.06 -8.16
C VAL A 186 1.60 -1.76 -6.80
N LEU A 187 1.24 -1.03 -5.75
CA LEU A 187 1.28 -1.47 -4.35
C LEU A 187 0.04 -2.31 -4.00
N PRO A 188 0.20 -3.35 -3.15
CA PRO A 188 -0.95 -4.00 -2.54
C PRO A 188 -1.66 -3.03 -1.58
N ALA A 189 -2.96 -3.23 -1.38
CA ALA A 189 -3.65 -2.55 -0.29
C ALA A 189 -3.08 -2.93 1.07
N LEU A 190 -2.95 -1.95 1.97
CA LEU A 190 -2.63 -2.18 3.38
C LEU A 190 -3.87 -2.61 4.18
N GLY A 191 -5.05 -2.10 3.79
CA GLY A 191 -6.30 -2.26 4.51
C GLY A 191 -6.65 -3.71 4.84
N ALA A 192 -7.11 -3.97 6.07
CA ALA A 192 -7.40 -5.31 6.56
C ALA A 192 -8.41 -6.05 5.68
N TYR A 193 -9.49 -5.39 5.28
CA TYR A 193 -10.57 -5.98 4.48
C TYR A 193 -10.48 -5.65 2.98
N ALA A 194 -9.32 -5.19 2.51
CA ALA A 194 -9.10 -4.97 1.10
C ALA A 194 -9.03 -6.31 0.34
N GLY A 195 -9.74 -6.34 -0.80
CA GLY A 195 -9.71 -7.46 -1.73
C GLY A 195 -8.44 -7.42 -2.58
N GLY A 196 -8.57 -7.71 -3.87
CA GLY A 196 -7.51 -7.40 -4.81
C GLY A 196 -7.65 -8.12 -6.13
N LEU A 197 -7.09 -7.52 -7.18
CA LEU A 197 -7.13 -8.06 -8.52
C LEU A 197 -5.94 -8.96 -8.77
N ASN A 198 -6.19 -10.15 -9.34
CA ASN A 198 -5.12 -11.03 -9.79
C ASN A 198 -4.19 -10.27 -10.75
N VAL A 199 -2.88 -10.47 -10.65
CA VAL A 199 -1.91 -9.89 -11.59
C VAL A 199 -2.15 -10.31 -13.05
N ARG A 200 -2.96 -11.34 -13.29
CA ARG A 200 -3.44 -11.79 -14.61
C ARG A 200 -4.77 -11.12 -15.04
N HIS A 201 -5.36 -10.27 -14.21
CA HIS A 201 -6.61 -9.56 -14.48
C HIS A 201 -6.43 -8.50 -15.58
N GLY A 202 -7.47 -8.29 -16.40
CA GLY A 202 -7.41 -7.37 -17.55
C GLY A 202 -7.08 -5.92 -17.18
N ALA A 203 -7.46 -5.46 -15.99
CA ALA A 203 -7.13 -4.12 -15.51
C ALA A 203 -5.62 -3.89 -15.28
N LEU A 204 -4.82 -4.95 -15.13
CA LEU A 204 -3.36 -4.85 -15.07
C LEU A 204 -2.70 -5.07 -16.44
N ALA A 205 -3.46 -5.48 -17.46
CA ALA A 205 -2.92 -5.68 -18.78
C ALA A 205 -2.51 -4.34 -19.40
N GLY A 206 -1.29 -4.27 -19.94
CA GLY A 206 -0.77 -3.06 -20.58
C GLY A 206 -0.22 -1.99 -19.63
N LEU A 207 -0.36 -2.14 -18.31
CA LEU A 207 0.22 -1.19 -17.34
C LEU A 207 1.75 -1.21 -17.30
N PHE A 208 2.35 -2.33 -17.66
CA PHE A 208 3.80 -2.54 -17.63
C PHE A 208 4.36 -2.58 -19.06
N ALA A 209 5.57 -2.06 -19.26
CA ALA A 209 6.18 -1.98 -20.59
C ALA A 209 6.58 -3.35 -21.17
N GLY A 210 6.65 -4.39 -20.33
CA GLY A 210 7.08 -5.72 -20.73
C GLY A 210 6.83 -6.76 -19.62
N PRO A 211 7.65 -7.83 -19.56
CA PRO A 211 7.61 -8.77 -18.45
C PRO A 211 7.75 -8.04 -17.11
N PHE A 212 6.92 -8.42 -16.15
CA PHE A 212 6.91 -7.84 -14.82
C PHE A 212 6.88 -8.96 -13.77
N GLU A 213 7.18 -8.58 -12.54
CA GLU A 213 7.29 -9.49 -11.40
C GLU A 213 6.24 -9.14 -10.35
N ALA A 214 5.66 -10.18 -9.75
CA ALA A 214 4.87 -10.12 -8.55
C ALA A 214 5.78 -10.40 -7.34
N HIS A 215 5.95 -9.42 -6.46
CA HIS A 215 6.62 -9.60 -5.17
C HIS A 215 5.58 -9.98 -4.13
N MET A 216 5.29 -11.28 -4.02
CA MET A 216 4.29 -11.83 -3.11
C MET A 216 4.66 -11.61 -1.65
N LEU A 217 3.72 -11.06 -0.88
CA LEU A 217 3.90 -10.86 0.56
C LEU A 217 3.93 -12.20 1.29
N GLY A 218 4.97 -12.38 2.11
CA GLY A 218 5.14 -13.53 2.98
C GLY A 218 5.55 -13.11 4.39
N GLU A 219 5.75 -14.09 5.25
CA GLU A 219 6.21 -13.83 6.61
C GLU A 219 7.68 -13.38 6.60
N GLY A 220 7.92 -12.13 7.00
CA GLY A 220 9.26 -11.53 7.11
C GLY A 220 9.98 -11.21 5.81
N ARG A 221 9.46 -11.60 4.64
CA ARG A 221 10.05 -11.28 3.31
C ARG A 221 9.03 -11.33 2.18
N THR A 222 9.39 -10.73 1.04
CA THR A 222 8.65 -10.90 -0.22
C THR A 222 9.25 -12.01 -1.08
N TYR A 223 8.42 -12.70 -1.85
CA TYR A 223 8.84 -13.71 -2.83
C TYR A 223 8.65 -13.16 -4.25
N ARG A 224 9.74 -13.08 -5.00
CA ARG A 224 9.73 -12.57 -6.38
C ARG A 224 9.30 -13.66 -7.35
N ILE A 225 8.26 -13.40 -8.13
CA ILE A 225 7.62 -14.37 -9.01
C ILE A 225 7.36 -13.71 -10.36
N ALA A 226 7.80 -14.34 -11.45
CA ALA A 226 7.47 -13.86 -12.78
C ALA A 226 5.95 -13.89 -13.00
N SER A 227 5.36 -12.82 -13.56
CA SER A 227 3.90 -12.76 -13.77
C SER A 227 3.36 -13.89 -14.65
N THR A 228 4.18 -14.44 -15.54
CA THR A 228 3.86 -15.61 -16.37
C THR A 228 3.75 -16.93 -15.60
N ALA A 229 4.37 -17.00 -14.41
CA ALA A 229 4.23 -18.15 -13.51
C ALA A 229 2.97 -18.06 -12.62
N CYS A 230 2.29 -16.91 -12.60
CA CYS A 230 1.06 -16.72 -11.84
C CYS A 230 -0.15 -17.36 -12.53
N LEU A 231 -0.97 -18.04 -11.74
CA LEU A 231 -2.24 -18.61 -12.17
C LEU A 231 -3.31 -17.51 -12.32
N MET A 232 -4.23 -17.74 -13.25
CA MET A 232 -5.50 -16.98 -13.31
C MET A 232 -6.41 -17.35 -12.13
N ASP A 233 -7.47 -16.58 -11.92
CA ASP A 233 -8.50 -16.88 -10.91
C ASP A 233 -9.36 -18.10 -11.28
#